data_AF-F8NKY6-F1
#
_entry.id   AF-F8NKY6-F1
#
_cell.length_a   1.000
_cell.length_b   1.000
_cell.length_c   1.000
_cell.angle_alpha   90.00
_cell.angle_beta   90.00
_cell.angle_gamma   90.00
#
_symmetry.space_group_name_H-M   'P 1'
#
loop_
_entity.id
_entity.type
_entity.pdbx_description
1 polymer ?
#
loop_
_entity_poly.entity_id
_entity_poly.type
_entity_poly.pdbx_seq_one_letter_code
_entity_poly.pdbx_strand_id
1 'polypeptide(L)'
;MKDDIVKKMWGVFDETGKFLALCRHRMLLVVVDMVQSGELAKYPLAVVVKLLDVFGEGLAGGFDINCKFKTTLRNSPLGSRAHTLNHTCLVGAFHGHAVDDENCC
;
A
#
# COMPACT_ATOMS: atom_id res chain seq x y z
N MET A 1 7.58 -33.54 0.90
CA MET A 1 6.40 -33.60 1.81
C MET A 1 5.99 -32.23 2.35
N LYS A 2 6.86 -31.44 3.00
CA LYS A 2 6.51 -30.06 3.41
C LYS A 2 6.28 -29.13 2.21
N ASP A 3 7.13 -29.22 1.19
CA ASP A 3 7.04 -28.36 0.00
C ASP A 3 5.80 -28.61 -0.85
N ASP A 4 5.31 -29.85 -0.89
CA ASP A 4 4.10 -30.24 -1.63
C ASP A 4 2.84 -29.72 -0.95
N ILE A 5 2.81 -29.72 0.39
CA ILE A 5 1.74 -29.12 1.19
C ILE A 5 1.72 -27.61 0.98
N VAL A 6 2.89 -26.96 1.03
CA VAL A 6 3.03 -25.53 0.78
C VAL A 6 2.52 -25.20 -0.64
N LYS A 7 3.04 -25.84 -1.69
CA LYS A 7 2.55 -25.63 -3.07
C LYS A 7 1.05 -25.82 -3.22
N LYS A 8 0.47 -26.83 -2.56
CA LYS A 8 -0.97 -27.09 -2.59
C LYS A 8 -1.78 -26.02 -1.85
N MET A 9 -1.24 -25.45 -0.75
CA MET A 9 -1.84 -24.31 -0.04
C MET A 9 -1.78 -23.02 -0.86
N TRP A 10 -0.68 -22.76 -1.58
CA TRP A 10 -0.55 -21.58 -2.45
C TRP A 10 -1.48 -21.67 -3.66
N GLY A 11 -1.75 -22.86 -4.19
CA GLY A 11 -2.72 -23.08 -5.27
C GLY A 11 -4.20 -22.88 -4.89
N VAL A 12 -4.51 -22.56 -3.62
CA VAL A 12 -5.88 -22.24 -3.16
C VAL A 12 -6.22 -20.76 -3.38
N PHE A 13 -5.22 -19.89 -3.50
CA PHE A 13 -5.46 -18.46 -3.63
C PHE A 13 -5.52 -18.07 -5.11
N ASP A 14 -6.70 -17.62 -5.54
CA ASP A 14 -6.88 -17.08 -6.87
C ASP A 14 -6.24 -15.69 -6.95
N GLU A 15 -5.17 -15.56 -7.73
CA GLU A 15 -4.46 -14.30 -7.90
C GLU A 15 -5.26 -13.38 -8.83
N THR A 16 -5.62 -12.20 -8.35
CA THR A 16 -6.45 -11.23 -9.09
C THR A 16 -5.66 -10.09 -9.68
N GLY A 17 -4.41 -9.90 -9.26
CA GLY A 17 -3.55 -8.82 -9.76
C GLY A 17 -2.29 -8.60 -8.94
N LYS A 18 -1.59 -7.50 -9.24
CA LYS A 18 -0.35 -7.08 -8.54
C LYS A 18 -0.52 -5.69 -7.96
N PHE A 19 -0.09 -5.51 -6.71
CA PHE A 19 0.05 -4.20 -6.08
C PHE A 19 1.54 -3.79 -6.09
N LEU A 20 1.83 -2.61 -6.62
CA LEU A 20 3.20 -2.14 -6.84
C LEU A 20 3.49 -0.86 -6.07
N ALA A 21 4.67 -0.79 -5.48
CA ALA A 21 5.24 0.45 -4.94
C ALA A 21 6.50 0.80 -5.70
N LEU A 22 6.52 2.00 -6.28
CA LEU A 22 7.66 2.53 -7.02
C LEU A 22 8.26 3.72 -6.26
N CYS A 23 9.57 3.92 -6.37
CA CYS A 23 10.17 5.18 -5.95
C CYS A 23 9.94 6.26 -7.01
N ARG A 24 10.21 7.53 -6.65
CA ARG A 24 10.09 8.66 -7.61
C ARG A 24 11.01 8.53 -8.84
N HIS A 25 12.01 7.66 -8.80
CA HIS A 25 12.92 7.36 -9.92
C HIS A 25 12.45 6.15 -10.77
N ARG A 26 11.23 5.65 -10.55
CA ARG A 26 10.65 4.47 -11.23
C ARG A 26 11.36 3.14 -10.94
N MET A 27 12.07 3.05 -9.82
CA MET A 27 12.58 1.77 -9.34
C MET A 27 11.50 1.05 -8.54
N LEU A 28 11.40 -0.26 -8.75
CA LEU A 28 10.48 -1.12 -8.03
C LEU A 28 10.94 -1.34 -6.60
N LEU A 29 10.12 -0.92 -5.62
CA LEU A 29 10.42 -1.07 -4.19
C LEU A 29 9.74 -2.31 -3.61
N VAL A 30 8.46 -2.52 -3.94
CA VAL A 30 7.67 -3.65 -3.43
C VAL A 30 6.72 -4.14 -4.52
N VAL A 31 6.59 -5.47 -4.63
CA VAL A 31 5.55 -6.17 -5.40
C VAL A 31 4.78 -7.05 -4.44
N VAL A 32 3.46 -7.01 -4.50
CA VAL A 32 2.59 -7.90 -3.74
C VAL A 32 1.58 -8.54 -4.67
N ASP A 33 1.45 -9.86 -4.57
CA ASP A 33 0.43 -10.61 -5.29
C ASP A 33 -0.90 -10.44 -4.58
N MET A 34 -1.91 -9.97 -5.31
CA MET A 34 -3.25 -9.77 -4.80
C MET A 34 -4.03 -11.06 -4.96
N VAL A 35 -4.63 -11.52 -3.87
CA VAL A 35 -5.51 -12.69 -3.83
C VAL A 35 -6.97 -12.25 -3.77
N GLN A 36 -7.89 -13.06 -4.31
CA GLN A 36 -9.34 -12.83 -4.30
C GLN A 36 -9.93 -12.99 -2.89
N SER A 37 -9.69 -12.03 -2.00
CA SER A 37 -10.20 -12.04 -0.61
C SER A 37 -11.26 -10.97 -0.33
N GLY A 38 -11.41 -9.97 -1.21
CA GLY A 38 -12.21 -8.77 -0.95
C GLY A 38 -11.54 -7.75 -0.02
N GLU A 39 -10.34 -8.03 0.50
CA GLU A 39 -9.65 -7.20 1.50
C GLU A 39 -8.57 -6.30 0.89
N LEU A 40 -8.94 -5.50 -0.12
CA LEU A 40 -8.00 -4.70 -0.92
C LEU A 40 -7.15 -3.70 -0.11
N ALA A 41 -7.64 -3.24 1.04
CA ALA A 41 -6.93 -2.30 1.90
C ALA A 41 -5.68 -2.92 2.59
N LYS A 42 -5.56 -4.25 2.65
CA LYS A 42 -4.42 -4.92 3.32
C LYS A 42 -3.11 -4.77 2.54
N TYR A 43 -3.17 -4.71 1.22
CA TYR A 43 -1.99 -4.57 0.36
C TYR A 43 -1.22 -3.26 0.58
N PRO A 44 -1.85 -2.07 0.49
CA PRO A 44 -1.15 -0.81 0.77
C PRO A 44 -0.70 -0.70 2.23
N LEU A 45 -1.43 -1.28 3.21
CA LEU A 45 -0.96 -1.35 4.59
C LEU A 45 0.33 -2.18 4.70
N ALA A 46 0.36 -3.38 4.09
CA ALA A 46 1.53 -4.24 4.09
C ALA A 46 2.75 -3.56 3.42
N VAL A 47 2.50 -2.84 2.33
CA VAL A 47 3.53 -2.02 1.67
C VAL A 47 4.05 -0.93 2.60
N VAL A 48 3.18 -0.17 3.26
CA VAL A 48 3.62 0.89 4.19
C VAL A 48 4.45 0.31 5.35
N VAL A 49 4.03 -0.82 5.94
CA VAL A 49 4.84 -1.53 6.96
C VAL A 49 6.24 -1.79 6.42
N LYS A 50 6.33 -2.42 5.24
CA LYS A 50 7.60 -2.84 4.67
C LYS A 50 8.49 -1.65 4.34
N LEU A 51 7.92 -0.57 3.81
CA LEU A 51 8.67 0.64 3.49
C LEU A 51 9.14 1.37 4.76
N LEU A 52 8.33 1.42 5.81
CA LEU A 52 8.72 2.00 7.10
C LEU A 52 9.81 1.17 7.80
N ASP A 53 9.78 -0.16 7.68
CA ASP A 53 10.85 -1.03 8.19
C ASP A 53 12.20 -0.77 7.48
N VAL A 54 12.16 -0.47 6.18
CA VAL A 54 13.37 -0.32 5.34
C VAL A 54 13.92 1.10 5.36
N PHE A 55 13.07 2.11 5.23
CA PHE A 55 13.48 3.50 5.05
C PHE A 55 13.35 4.35 6.32
N GLY A 56 12.54 3.91 7.30
CA GLY A 56 12.37 4.62 8.56
C GLY A 56 11.54 5.90 8.45
N GLU A 57 12.04 6.97 9.07
CA GLU A 57 11.31 8.23 9.28
C GLU A 57 11.25 9.12 8.02
N GLY A 58 10.20 9.93 7.92
CA GLY A 58 10.09 10.99 6.89
C GLY A 58 9.70 10.46 5.51
N LEU A 59 9.20 9.22 5.43
CA LEU A 59 8.77 8.63 4.18
C LEU A 59 7.44 9.25 3.71
N ALA A 60 7.40 9.68 2.47
CA ALA A 60 6.17 10.11 1.81
C ALA A 60 5.71 9.09 0.76
N GLY A 61 4.46 8.64 0.85
CA GLY A 61 3.85 7.65 -0.05
C GLY A 61 2.64 8.22 -0.79
N GLY A 62 2.62 8.05 -2.12
CA GLY A 62 1.45 8.34 -2.96
C GLY A 62 0.87 7.05 -3.50
N PHE A 63 -0.37 6.72 -3.13
CA PHE A 63 -1.12 5.59 -3.69
C PHE A 63 -2.23 6.10 -4.60
N ASP A 64 -2.66 5.30 -5.57
CA ASP A 64 -3.84 5.58 -6.41
C ASP A 64 -5.11 5.80 -5.58
N ILE A 65 -5.23 5.10 -4.45
CA ILE A 65 -6.35 5.21 -3.51
C ILE A 65 -6.08 6.11 -2.30
N ASN A 66 -5.07 7.00 -2.35
CA ASN A 66 -4.54 7.62 -1.13
C ASN A 66 -5.56 8.44 -0.34
N CYS A 67 -6.51 9.08 -1.03
CA CYS A 67 -7.56 9.88 -0.39
C CYS A 67 -8.34 9.07 0.67
N LYS A 68 -8.72 7.83 0.35
CA LYS A 68 -9.41 6.93 1.27
C LYS A 68 -8.42 6.21 2.18
N PHE A 69 -7.27 5.81 1.64
CA PHE A 69 -6.25 5.06 2.35
C PHE A 69 -5.65 5.83 3.53
N LYS A 70 -5.50 7.16 3.44
CA LYS A 70 -5.01 7.99 4.56
C LYS A 70 -5.84 7.76 5.83
N THR A 71 -7.17 7.74 5.69
CA THR A 71 -8.08 7.44 6.81
C THR A 71 -7.94 6.00 7.27
N THR A 72 -7.83 5.04 6.35
CA THR A 72 -7.59 3.63 6.66
C THR A 72 -6.29 3.42 7.44
N LEU A 73 -5.18 4.01 7.00
CA LEU A 73 -3.88 3.93 7.66
C LEU A 73 -3.95 4.48 9.07
N ARG A 74 -4.54 5.67 9.24
CA ARG A 74 -4.71 6.31 10.55
C ARG A 74 -5.51 5.45 11.53
N ASN A 75 -6.56 4.80 11.06
CA ASN A 75 -7.44 3.98 11.89
C ASN A 75 -6.95 2.53 12.06
N SER A 76 -5.88 2.15 11.37
CA SER A 76 -5.27 0.82 11.49
C SER A 76 -4.33 0.74 12.70
N PRO A 77 -3.94 -0.47 13.13
CA PRO A 77 -2.87 -0.64 14.13
C PRO A 77 -1.54 0.00 13.74
N LEU A 78 -1.33 0.31 12.46
CA LEU A 78 -0.13 0.97 11.95
C LEU A 78 -0.17 2.49 12.13
N GLY A 79 -1.33 3.08 12.42
CA GLY A 79 -1.52 4.53 12.45
C GLY A 79 -0.59 5.25 13.42
N SER A 80 -0.44 4.73 14.65
CA SER A 80 0.48 5.29 15.64
C SER A 80 1.93 5.24 15.18
N ARG A 81 2.36 4.10 14.63
CA ARG A 81 3.71 3.92 14.09
C ARG A 81 3.98 4.83 12.89
N ALA A 82 3.03 4.93 11.96
CA ALA A 82 3.13 5.82 10.81
C ALA A 82 3.25 7.28 11.26
N HIS A 83 2.48 7.69 12.27
CA HIS A 83 2.59 9.02 12.86
C HIS A 83 3.95 9.25 13.53
N THR A 84 4.44 8.32 14.35
CA THR A 84 5.76 8.42 15.01
C THR A 84 6.90 8.51 14.01
N LEU A 85 6.82 7.80 12.89
CA LEU A 85 7.83 7.86 11.82
C LEU A 85 7.59 9.01 10.83
N ASN A 86 6.73 9.98 11.16
CA ASN A 86 6.41 11.13 10.32
C ASN A 86 6.04 10.73 8.87
N HIS A 87 5.30 9.63 8.72
CA HIS A 87 4.86 9.14 7.41
C HIS A 87 3.76 10.02 6.83
N THR A 88 3.95 10.47 5.60
CA THR A 88 3.00 11.35 4.92
C THR A 88 2.35 10.65 3.72
N CYS A 89 1.02 10.58 3.73
CA CYS A 89 0.23 10.19 2.55
C CYS A 89 0.05 11.42 1.65
N LEU A 90 0.66 11.39 0.45
CA LEU A 90 0.56 12.45 -0.56
C LEU A 90 -0.78 12.42 -1.30
N VAL A 91 -1.16 13.49 -2.01
CA VAL A 91 -2.33 13.44 -2.91
C VAL A 91 -2.13 12.28 -3.91
N GLY A 92 -3.21 11.55 -4.22
CA GLY A 92 -3.12 10.35 -5.04
C GLY A 92 -2.38 10.64 -6.35
N ALA A 93 -1.43 9.78 -6.71
CA ALA A 93 -0.46 10.00 -7.79
C ALA A 93 -1.11 10.19 -9.18
N PHE A 94 -2.43 10.00 -9.31
CA PHE A 94 -3.22 10.11 -10.53
C PHE A 94 -4.27 11.23 -10.53
N HIS A 95 -4.31 12.12 -9.53
CA HIS A 95 -5.20 13.31 -9.55
C HIS A 95 -4.63 14.48 -10.37
N GLY A 96 -3.62 14.25 -11.21
CA GLY A 96 -3.17 15.24 -12.18
C GLY A 96 -4.23 15.40 -13.27
N HIS A 97 -5.01 16.48 -13.19
CA HIS A 97 -5.90 17.01 -14.23
C HIS A 97 -7.36 16.48 -14.25
N ALA A 98 -8.16 16.89 -13.26
CA ALA A 98 -9.60 17.08 -13.46
C ALA A 98 -10.10 18.19 -12.51
N VAL A 99 -10.15 19.41 -13.06
CA VAL A 99 -10.90 20.61 -12.65
C VAL A 99 -10.75 21.13 -11.21
N ASP A 100 -10.61 22.45 -11.11
CA ASP A 100 -10.57 23.21 -9.86
C ASP A 100 -11.76 22.84 -8.97
N ASP A 101 -11.47 22.17 -7.86
CA ASP A 101 -12.40 22.13 -6.74
C ASP A 101 -11.56 22.37 -5.48
N GLU A 102 -11.63 23.61 -4.98
CA GLU A 102 -11.01 24.11 -3.75
C GLU A 102 -11.53 23.41 -2.48
N ASN A 103 -12.12 22.21 -2.61
CA ASN A 103 -12.68 21.47 -1.50
C ASN A 103 -12.43 19.94 -1.55
N CYS A 104 -11.40 19.48 -2.29
CA CYS A 104 -11.03 18.07 -2.29
C CYS A 104 -9.99 17.75 -1.20
N CYS A 105 -10.42 17.82 0.07
CA CYS A 105 -9.98 17.04 1.25
C CYS A 105 -10.61 17.62 2.52
#